data_AF-A0A2M8ATV3-F1
#
_entry.id   AF-A0A2M8ATV3-F1
#
_cell.length_a   1.000
_cell.length_b   1.000
_cell.length_c   1.000
_cell.angle_alpha   90.00
_cell.angle_beta   90.00
_cell.angle_gamma   90.00
#
_symmetry.space_group_name_H-M   'P 1'
#
loop_
_entity.id
_entity.type
_entity.pdbx_description
1 polymer ?
#
loop_
_entity_poly.entity_id
_entity_poly.type
_entity_poly.pdbx_seq_one_letter_code
_entity_poly.pdbx_strand_id
1 'polypeptide(L)'
;MIHISEQIAINEDEICEEFICSSGPGGQNVNKVATAVQLRFNVTESVSLPDAVRQRLICLAGKQITQDGVLIIHAQRFRTQDGNRQDAMQR
;
A
#
# COMPACT_ATOMS: atom_id res chain seq x y z
N MET A 1 8.29 -8.74 9.71
CA MET A 1 9.17 -8.41 8.56
C MET A 1 8.59 -9.03 7.31
N ILE A 2 8.55 -8.25 6.23
CA ILE A 2 8.03 -8.65 4.91
C ILE A 2 9.22 -9.00 4.02
N HIS A 3 9.34 -10.28 3.66
CA HIS A 3 10.42 -10.75 2.82
C HIS A 3 10.05 -10.61 1.34
N ILE A 4 10.80 -9.79 0.61
CA ILE A 4 10.63 -9.60 -0.84
C ILE A 4 11.58 -10.52 -1.61
N SER A 5 12.81 -10.67 -1.11
CA SER A 5 13.81 -11.59 -1.67
C SER A 5 14.74 -12.11 -0.56
N GLU A 6 15.67 -13.00 -0.91
CA GLU A 6 16.68 -13.53 0.02
C GLU A 6 17.54 -12.42 0.66
N GLN A 7 17.65 -11.27 0.00
CA GLN A 7 18.50 -10.15 0.43
C GLN A 7 17.71 -8.91 0.85
N ILE A 8 16.39 -8.89 0.62
CA ILE A 8 15.54 -7.72 0.86
C ILE A 8 14.38 -8.13 1.75
N ALA A 9 14.37 -7.58 2.96
CA ALA A 9 13.27 -7.70 3.90
C ALA A 9 12.91 -6.29 4.39
N ILE A 10 11.64 -5.93 4.28
CA ILE A 10 11.10 -4.63 4.70
C ILE A 10 10.48 -4.81 6.09
N ASN A 11 10.70 -3.88 7.01
CA ASN A 11 10.04 -3.95 8.31
C ASN A 11 8.56 -3.56 8.18
N GLU A 12 7.70 -4.22 8.94
CA GLU A 12 6.27 -3.88 8.92
C GLU A 12 6.04 -2.45 9.43
N ASP A 13 6.91 -1.94 10.31
CA ASP A 13 6.88 -0.54 10.79
C ASP A 13 7.18 0.50 9.70
N GLU A 14 7.81 0.11 8.59
CA GLU A 14 8.04 0.99 7.43
C GLU A 14 6.78 1.12 6.55
N ILE A 15 5.77 0.29 6.81
CA ILE A 15 4.55 0.20 6.03
C ILE A 15 3.38 0.68 6.89
N CYS A 16 2.78 1.79 6.48
CA CYS A 16 1.59 2.32 7.12
C CYS A 16 0.35 1.84 6.38
N GLU A 17 -0.55 1.17 7.09
CA GLU A 17 -1.85 0.75 6.57
C GLU A 17 -2.96 1.66 7.12
N GLU A 18 -3.66 2.37 6.25
CA GLU A 18 -4.78 3.24 6.60
C GLU A 18 -6.10 2.69 6.04
N PHE A 19 -7.11 2.56 6.91
CA PHE A 19 -8.45 2.16 6.48
C PHE A 19 -9.24 3.39 6.05
N ILE A 20 -9.74 3.39 4.82
CA ILE A 20 -10.50 4.50 4.24
C ILE A 20 -11.94 4.09 3.94
N CYS A 21 -12.82 5.09 3.92
CA CYS A 21 -14.19 4.89 3.49
C CYS A 21 -14.23 4.60 1.98
N SER A 22 -14.82 3.47 1.59
CA SER A 22 -15.04 3.10 0.20
C SER A 22 -15.92 4.16 -0.48
N SER A 23 -15.36 4.89 -1.45
CA SER A 23 -16.09 5.93 -2.19
C SER A 23 -16.83 5.32 -3.38
N GLY A 24 -18.06 4.86 -3.16
CA GLY A 24 -18.99 4.46 -4.21
C GLY A 24 -20.18 5.44 -4.32
N PRO A 25 -20.76 5.68 -5.52
CA PRO A 25 -21.91 6.56 -5.70
C PRO A 25 -23.11 6.04 -4.90
N GLY A 26 -23.61 6.89 -3.99
CA GLY A 26 -24.56 6.52 -2.95
C GLY A 26 -25.95 6.18 -3.49
N GLY A 27 -26.35 4.91 -3.32
CA GLY A 27 -27.75 4.47 -3.32
C GLY A 27 -28.18 4.16 -1.88
N GLN A 28 -29.44 4.45 -1.55
CA GLN A 28 -30.06 4.25 -0.23
C GLN A 28 -29.63 2.92 0.41
N ASN A 29 -29.15 2.98 1.66
CA ASN A 29 -28.59 1.89 2.50
C ASN A 29 -27.06 1.66 2.44
N VAL A 30 -26.25 2.72 2.37
CA VAL A 30 -24.80 2.62 2.62
C VAL A 30 -24.53 2.58 4.14
N ASN A 31 -24.55 1.39 4.73
CA ASN A 31 -23.76 1.15 5.95
C ASN A 31 -22.29 1.25 5.54
N LYS A 32 -21.74 2.45 5.64
CA LYS A 32 -20.43 2.88 5.14
C LYS A 32 -19.30 2.28 6.01
N VAL A 33 -19.12 0.96 5.96
CA VAL A 33 -17.98 0.33 6.62
C VAL A 33 -16.73 0.77 5.84
N ALA A 34 -15.75 1.34 6.55
CA ALA A 34 -14.44 1.70 6.00
C ALA A 34 -13.66 0.42 5.68
N THR A 35 -14.03 -0.26 4.60
CA THR A 35 -13.44 -1.54 4.21
C THR A 35 -12.22 -1.36 3.33
N ALA A 36 -12.11 -0.25 2.62
CA ALA A 36 -10.97 0.02 1.74
C ALA A 36 -9.70 0.25 2.57
N VAL A 37 -8.58 -0.22 2.04
CA VAL A 37 -7.25 -0.12 2.66
C VAL A 37 -6.34 0.65 1.72
N GLN A 38 -5.60 1.59 2.29
CA GLN A 38 -4.54 2.33 1.65
C GLN A 38 -3.23 2.00 2.35
N LEU A 39 -2.32 1.34 1.65
CA LEU A 39 -1.00 1.01 2.14
C LEU A 39 -0.02 2.05 1.63
N ARG A 40 0.81 2.58 2.54
CA ARG A 40 1.78 3.63 2.27
C ARG A 40 3.15 3.14 2.70
N PHE A 41 4.11 3.19 1.78
CA PHE A 41 5.46 2.73 2.01
C PHE A 41 6.45 3.78 1.53
N ASN A 42 7.29 4.30 2.42
CA ASN A 42 8.28 5.31 2.06
C ASN A 42 9.52 4.65 1.44
N VAL A 43 9.55 4.60 0.11
CA VAL A 43 10.65 3.98 -0.64
C VAL A 43 11.93 4.79 -0.50
N THR A 44 11.81 6.12 -0.37
CA THR A 44 12.96 7.02 -0.30
C THR A 44 13.69 6.89 1.03
N GLU A 45 12.95 6.81 2.13
CA GLU A 45 13.52 6.73 3.49
C GLU A 45 13.78 5.29 3.96
N SER A 46 13.31 4.29 3.21
CA SER A 46 13.47 2.88 3.56
C SER A 46 14.94 2.44 3.58
N VAL A 47 15.45 2.12 4.77
CA VAL A 47 16.82 1.59 4.98
C VAL A 47 16.96 0.17 4.42
N SER A 48 15.84 -0.55 4.36
CA SER A 48 15.74 -1.92 3.87
C SER A 48 15.98 -2.07 2.36
N LEU A 49 15.99 -0.96 1.60
CA LEU A 49 16.09 -0.98 0.15
C LEU A 49 17.44 -0.43 -0.33
N PRO A 50 18.21 -1.22 -1.11
CA PRO A 50 19.39 -0.72 -1.79
C PRO A 50 19.04 0.38 -2.79
N ASP A 51 19.94 1.34 -2.98
CA ASP A 51 19.75 2.52 -3.85
C ASP A 51 19.29 2.16 -5.27
N ALA A 52 19.89 1.13 -5.86
CA ALA A 52 19.54 0.64 -7.19
C ALA A 52 18.11 0.07 -7.27
N VAL A 53 17.65 -0.59 -6.20
CA VAL A 53 16.29 -1.14 -6.13
C VAL A 53 15.29 -0.02 -5.90
N ARG A 54 15.59 0.92 -5.02
CA ARG A 54 14.79 2.13 -4.77
C ARG A 54 14.54 2.90 -6.07
N GLN A 55 15.59 3.24 -6.82
CA GLN A 55 15.46 3.98 -8.08
C GLN A 55 14.64 3.22 -9.13
N ARG A 56 14.84 1.89 -9.22
CA ARG A 56 14.02 1.02 -10.10
C ARG A 56 12.57 1.01 -9.68
N LEU A 57 12.28 0.89 -8.39
CA LEU A 57 10.94 0.83 -7.85
C LEU A 57 10.20 2.15 -8.08
N ILE A 58 10.86 3.30 -7.88
CA ILE A 58 10.31 4.63 -8.21
C ILE A 58 9.92 4.70 -9.69
N CYS A 59 10.81 4.25 -10.58
CA CYS A 59 10.57 4.24 -12.03
C CYS A 59 9.40 3.30 -12.43
N LEU A 60 9.33 2.12 -11.82
CA LEU A 60 8.28 1.12 -12.09
C LEU A 60 6.92 1.50 -11.49
N ALA A 61 6.91 2.09 -10.30
CA ALA A 61 5.69 2.47 -9.60
C ALA A 61 4.91 3.57 -10.34
N GLY A 62 5.61 4.43 -11.08
CA GLY A 62 5.03 5.40 -12.00
C GLY A 62 4.01 6.31 -11.31
N LYS A 63 2.71 6.08 -11.54
CA LYS A 63 1.62 6.89 -10.95
C LYS A 63 1.27 6.53 -9.51
N GLN A 64 1.77 5.41 -9.01
CA GLN A 64 1.47 4.93 -7.65
C GLN A 64 2.43 5.52 -6.62
N ILE A 65 3.46 6.25 -7.04
CA ILE A 65 4.42 6.90 -6.15
C ILE A 65 4.18 8.41 -6.11
N THR A 66 4.31 8.98 -4.92
CA THR A 66 4.25 10.43 -4.70
C THR A 66 5.56 11.11 -5.07
N GLN A 67 5.55 12.45 -5.13
CA GLN A 67 6.76 13.24 -5.38
C GLN A 67 7.81 13.08 -4.27
N ASP A 68 7.37 12.82 -3.04
CA ASP A 68 8.22 12.50 -1.89
C ASP A 68 8.78 11.05 -1.94
N GLY A 69 8.38 10.27 -2.95
CA GLY A 69 8.80 8.88 -3.12
C GLY A 69 8.11 7.88 -2.18
N VAL A 70 6.93 8.24 -1.67
CA VAL A 70 6.05 7.31 -0.95
C VAL A 70 5.20 6.55 -1.95
N LEU A 71 5.34 5.23 -1.96
CA LEU A 71 4.50 4.30 -2.71
C LEU A 71 3.14 4.19 -2.01
N ILE A 72 2.06 4.34 -2.78
CA ILE A 72 0.70 4.24 -2.28
C ILE A 72 -0.03 3.14 -3.05
N ILE A 73 -0.51 2.14 -2.33
CA ILE A 73 -1.30 1.04 -2.86
C ILE A 73 -2.72 1.13 -2.30
N HIS A 74 -3.73 1.12 -3.16
CA HIS A 74 -5.14 1.11 -2.76
C HIS A 74 -5.78 -0.25 -3.04
N ALA A 75 -6.39 -0.84 -2.02
CA ALA A 75 -7.16 -2.07 -2.11
C ALA A 75 -8.59 -1.85 -1.60
N GLN A 76 -9.56 -2.13 -2.47
CA GLN A 76 -10.99 -2.01 -2.17
C GLN A 76 -11.81 -3.10 -2.87
N ARG A 77 -11.15 -4.22 -3.21
CA ARG A 77 -11.74 -5.33 -3.96
C ARG A 77 -12.75 -6.13 -3.13
N PHE A 78 -12.51 -6.25 -1.84
CA PHE A 78 -13.28 -7.06 -0.90
C PHE A 78 -14.23 -6.21 -0.05
N ARG A 79 -15.26 -6.87 0.52
CA ARG A 79 -16.22 -6.25 1.45
C ARG A 79 -15.74 -6.28 2.91
N THR A 80 -14.55 -6.82 3.18
CA THR A 80 -13.95 -6.92 4.51
C THR A 80 -12.63 -6.16 4.54
N GLN A 81 -12.32 -5.55 5.68
CA GLN A 81 -11.05 -4.85 5.92
C GLN A 81 -9.87 -5.80 5.75
N ASP A 82 -9.94 -6.99 6.36
CA ASP A 82 -8.89 -8.00 6.30
C ASP A 82 -8.61 -8.47 4.87
N GLY A 83 -9.66 -8.71 4.07
CA GLY A 83 -9.49 -9.10 2.67
C GLY A 83 -8.82 -8.01 1.83
N ASN A 84 -9.15 -6.74 2.08
CA ASN A 84 -8.48 -5.61 1.40
C ASN A 84 -7.06 -5.39 1.91
N ARG A 85 -6.78 -5.63 3.19
CA ARG A 85 -5.43 -5.60 3.77
C ARG A 85 -4.54 -6.61 3.07
N GLN A 86 -5.00 -7.86 2.96
CA GLN A 86 -4.25 -8.90 2.26
C GLN A 86 -4.06 -8.59 0.77
N ASP A 87 -5.08 -8.06 0.09
CA ASP A 87 -4.96 -7.62 -1.31
C ASP A 87 -3.94 -6.49 -1.47
N ALA A 88 -3.90 -5.52 -0.55
CA ALA A 88 -2.90 -4.45 -0.57
C ALA A 88 -1.48 -5.00 -0.38
N MET A 89 -1.31 -5.96 0.54
CA MET A 89 -0.01 -6.55 0.86
C MET A 89 0.55 -7.45 -0.25
N GLN A 90 -0.32 -8.03 -1.07
CA GLN A 90 0.04 -8.95 -2.16
C GLN A 90 0.41 -8.24 -3.48
N ARG A 91 0.16 -6.92 -3.59
CA ARG A 91 0.41 -6.12 -4.79
C ARG A 91 1.78 -5.45 -4.74
#